data_AF-B9J6L2-F1
#
_entry.id   AF-B9J6L2-F1
#
_cell.length_a   1.000
_cell.length_b   1.000
_cell.length_c   1.000
_cell.angle_alpha   90.00
_cell.angle_beta   90.00
_cell.angle_gamma   90.00
#
_symmetry.space_group_name_H-M   'P 1'
#
loop_
_entity.id
_entity.type
_entity.pdbx_description
1 polymer ?
#
loop_
_entity_poly.entity_id
_entity_poly.type
_entity_poly.pdbx_seq_one_letter_code
_entity_poly.pdbx_strand_id
1 'polypeptide(L)'
;MKDLMKQYTETRKRLEASKVGATEKDISIINGMISDINYALEWMRTAKQPGKKRGIERRAAYQRERPCDPLLMQRYTRSTEMPIYEWDTEAKESVISEWDRIQLEDALSTLTEREKEIYVMSRGYGFTQDKISNYLNVKRTTVQEYLKRADRKIGERLSGSLFCIC
;
A
#
# COMPACT_ATOMS: atom_id res chain seq x y z
N MET A 1 14.31 -18.36 -22.50
CA MET A 1 14.16 -19.19 -21.29
C MET A 1 15.13 -20.39 -21.27
N LYS A 2 15.25 -21.14 -22.38
CA LYS A 2 16.25 -22.23 -22.50
C LYS A 2 17.70 -21.77 -22.29
N ASP A 3 18.08 -20.61 -22.82
CA ASP A 3 19.42 -20.05 -22.63
C ASP A 3 19.69 -19.66 -21.17
N LEU A 4 18.69 -19.11 -20.48
CA LEU A 4 18.79 -18.76 -19.07
C LEU A 4 18.98 -20.01 -18.20
N MET A 5 18.24 -21.09 -18.49
CA MET A 5 18.44 -22.37 -17.82
C MET A 5 19.86 -22.91 -18.05
N LYS A 6 20.41 -22.77 -19.26
CA LYS A 6 21.78 -23.17 -19.58
C LYS A 6 22.79 -22.39 -18.73
N GLN A 7 22.67 -21.07 -18.68
CA GLN A 7 23.51 -20.19 -17.83
C GLN A 7 23.44 -20.59 -16.34
N TYR A 8 22.25 -20.88 -15.82
CA TYR A 8 22.06 -21.29 -14.43
C TYR A 8 22.67 -22.67 -14.14
N THR A 9 22.63 -23.59 -15.11
CA THR A 9 23.33 -24.88 -14.95
C THR A 9 24.85 -24.74 -15.02
N GLU A 10 25.37 -23.83 -15.83
CA GLU A 10 26.81 -23.56 -15.92
C GLU A 10 27.34 -22.89 -14.64
N THR A 11 26.61 -21.89 -14.12
CA THR A 11 26.93 -21.24 -12.84
C THR A 11 26.90 -22.22 -11.67
N ARG A 12 25.90 -23.11 -11.61
CA ARG A 12 25.89 -24.20 -10.63
C ARG A 12 27.15 -25.06 -10.70
N LYS A 13 27.58 -25.46 -11.90
CA LYS A 13 28.80 -26.27 -12.08
C LYS A 13 30.05 -25.51 -11.61
N ARG A 14 30.16 -24.21 -11.88
CA ARG A 14 31.26 -23.37 -11.39
C ARG A 14 31.27 -23.28 -9.86
N LEU A 15 30.11 -23.15 -9.23
CA LEU A 15 30.00 -23.14 -7.77
C LEU A 15 30.41 -24.48 -7.15
N GLU A 16 30.02 -25.61 -7.75
CA GLU A 16 30.47 -26.94 -7.27
C GLU A 16 32.00 -27.09 -7.39
N ALA A 17 32.59 -26.60 -8.49
CA ALA A 17 34.05 -26.62 -8.65
C ALA A 17 34.75 -25.72 -7.61
N SER A 18 34.16 -24.58 -7.25
CA SER A 18 34.71 -23.65 -6.24
C SER A 18 34.73 -24.20 -4.81
N LYS A 19 34.05 -25.34 -4.54
CA LYS A 19 34.13 -26.01 -3.24
C LYS A 19 35.47 -26.71 -3.00
N VAL A 20 36.17 -27.10 -4.07
CA VAL A 20 37.44 -27.83 -3.97
C VAL A 20 38.54 -26.86 -3.53
N GLY A 21 38.91 -26.93 -2.25
CA GLY A 21 39.92 -26.06 -1.64
C GLY A 21 39.37 -24.85 -0.86
N ALA A 22 38.05 -24.75 -0.70
CA ALA A 22 37.41 -23.69 0.07
C ALA A 22 37.38 -24.00 1.59
N THR A 23 37.37 -22.95 2.40
CA THR A 23 37.21 -23.06 3.87
C THR A 23 35.80 -23.57 4.21
N GLU A 24 35.61 -24.18 5.38
CA GLU A 24 34.29 -24.68 5.83
C GLU A 24 33.19 -23.60 5.84
N LYS A 25 33.54 -22.36 6.21
CA LYS A 25 32.63 -21.21 6.14
C LYS A 25 32.21 -20.88 4.69
N ASP A 26 33.16 -20.90 3.78
CA ASP A 26 32.92 -20.63 2.35
C ASP A 26 32.08 -21.74 1.73
N ILE A 27 32.31 -23.00 2.11
CA ILE A 27 31.50 -24.14 1.69
C ILE A 27 30.03 -23.96 2.10
N SER A 28 29.77 -23.48 3.33
CA SER A 28 28.40 -23.18 3.77
C SER A 28 27.73 -22.12 2.91
N ILE A 29 28.44 -21.04 2.59
CA ILE A 29 27.92 -19.95 1.74
C ILE A 29 27.65 -20.46 0.32
N ILE A 30 28.59 -21.21 -0.25
CA ILE A 30 28.47 -21.80 -1.60
C ILE A 30 27.29 -22.77 -1.65
N ASN A 31 27.04 -23.56 -0.60
CA ASN A 31 25.87 -24.42 -0.50
C ASN A 31 24.55 -23.63 -0.48
N GLY A 32 24.51 -22.47 0.17
CA GLY A 32 23.39 -21.54 0.09
C GLY A 32 23.14 -21.07 -1.34
N MET A 33 24.18 -20.59 -2.01
CA MET A 33 24.10 -20.14 -3.41
C MET A 33 23.62 -21.25 -4.36
N ILE A 34 24.10 -22.49 -4.17
CA ILE A 34 23.67 -23.64 -4.97
C ILE A 34 22.19 -23.96 -4.71
N SER A 35 21.73 -23.86 -3.47
CA SER A 35 20.32 -24.05 -3.11
C SER A 35 19.43 -23.03 -3.81
N ASP A 36 19.83 -21.76 -3.84
CA ASP A 36 19.09 -20.69 -4.52
C ASP A 36 19.03 -20.92 -6.05
N ILE A 37 20.14 -21.33 -6.67
CA ILE A 37 20.17 -21.65 -8.10
C ILE A 37 19.28 -22.85 -8.42
N ASN A 38 19.31 -23.90 -7.59
CA ASN A 38 18.44 -25.06 -7.76
C ASN A 38 16.95 -24.67 -7.63
N TYR A 39 16.62 -23.81 -6.65
CA TYR A 39 15.28 -23.27 -6.47
C TYR A 39 14.80 -22.50 -7.72
N ALA A 40 15.65 -21.63 -8.28
CA ALA A 40 15.34 -20.90 -9.51
C ALA A 40 15.21 -21.83 -10.73
N LEU A 41 16.06 -22.85 -10.86
CA LEU A 41 15.97 -23.85 -11.93
C LEU A 41 14.68 -24.67 -11.85
N GLU A 42 14.23 -25.02 -10.65
CA GLU A 42 12.97 -25.77 -10.46
C GLU A 42 11.75 -24.92 -10.86
N TRP A 43 11.75 -23.63 -10.53
CA TRP A 43 10.75 -22.67 -11.03
C TRP A 43 10.73 -22.61 -12.56
N MET A 44 11.90 -22.45 -13.20
CA MET A 44 11.98 -22.35 -14.66
C MET A 44 11.56 -23.65 -15.37
N ARG A 45 11.76 -24.81 -14.74
CA ARG A 45 11.38 -26.12 -15.30
C ARG A 45 9.90 -26.44 -15.14
N THR A 46 9.35 -26.18 -13.95
CA THR A 46 8.01 -26.65 -13.58
C THR A 46 6.96 -25.56 -13.64
N ALA A 47 7.37 -24.28 -13.71
CA ALA A 47 6.53 -23.10 -13.57
C ALA A 47 5.69 -23.10 -12.26
N LYS A 48 6.14 -23.85 -11.25
CA LYS A 48 5.47 -24.04 -9.98
C LYS A 48 6.44 -23.77 -8.85
N GLN A 49 5.89 -23.45 -7.67
CA GLN A 49 6.71 -23.23 -6.48
C GLN A 49 7.45 -24.53 -6.11
N PRO A 50 8.79 -24.51 -6.04
CA PRO A 50 9.60 -25.64 -5.60
C PRO A 50 9.13 -26.18 -4.25
N GLY A 51 9.08 -27.50 -4.14
CA GLY A 51 8.59 -28.18 -2.93
C GLY A 51 7.06 -28.24 -2.77
N LYS A 52 6.26 -27.54 -3.60
CA LYS A 52 4.79 -27.70 -3.60
C LYS A 52 4.33 -28.61 -4.74
N LYS A 53 3.52 -29.62 -4.40
CA LYS A 53 2.93 -30.54 -5.39
C LYS A 53 1.87 -29.87 -6.28
N ARG A 54 1.13 -28.90 -5.74
CA ARG A 54 0.05 -28.18 -6.44
C ARG A 54 0.55 -26.81 -6.89
N GLY A 55 0.17 -26.40 -8.09
CA GLY A 55 0.48 -25.06 -8.60
C GLY A 55 -0.40 -23.99 -7.97
N ILE A 56 -0.12 -22.74 -8.33
CA ILE A 56 -0.81 -21.55 -7.79
C ILE A 56 -2.29 -21.50 -8.17
N GLU A 57 -2.67 -22.18 -9.24
CA GLU A 57 -4.03 -22.35 -9.72
C GLU A 57 -4.89 -23.21 -8.78
N ARG A 58 -4.28 -24.12 -8.01
CA ARG A 58 -4.97 -25.02 -7.08
C ARG A 58 -4.53 -24.77 -5.64
N ARG A 59 -4.89 -23.60 -5.12
CA ARG A 59 -4.64 -23.21 -3.73
C ARG A 59 -5.52 -23.98 -2.76
N ALA A 60 -4.97 -24.29 -1.59
CA ALA A 60 -5.75 -24.84 -0.48
C ALA A 60 -6.75 -23.79 0.08
N ALA A 61 -7.75 -24.22 0.85
CA ALA A 61 -8.75 -23.31 1.44
C ALA A 61 -8.11 -22.16 2.23
N TYR A 62 -7.21 -22.49 3.17
CA TYR A 62 -6.46 -21.53 3.97
C TYR A 62 -5.53 -20.60 3.18
N GLN A 63 -5.17 -20.94 1.93
CA GLN A 63 -4.38 -20.07 1.05
C GLN A 63 -5.26 -19.10 0.26
N ARG A 64 -6.56 -19.40 0.14
CA ARG A 64 -7.57 -18.55 -0.50
C ARG A 64 -8.18 -17.58 0.50
N GLU A 65 -8.42 -18.06 1.71
CA GLU A 65 -8.99 -17.26 2.79
C GLU A 65 -7.99 -16.19 3.25
N ARG A 66 -8.49 -14.96 3.32
CA ARG A 66 -7.80 -13.84 3.95
C ARG A 66 -8.57 -13.52 5.24
N PRO A 67 -7.95 -13.66 6.43
CA PRO A 67 -8.62 -13.25 7.65
C PRO A 67 -8.92 -11.74 7.54
N CYS A 68 -10.19 -11.39 7.70
CA CYS A 68 -10.66 -10.01 7.72
C CYS A 68 -11.47 -9.82 8.99
N ASP A 69 -11.32 -8.68 9.65
CA ASP A 69 -12.15 -8.29 10.77
C ASP A 69 -13.59 -8.03 10.25
N PRO A 70 -14.60 -8.79 10.70
CA PRO A 70 -15.98 -8.60 10.25
C PRO A 70 -16.51 -7.19 10.50
N LEU A 71 -16.11 -6.56 11.61
CA LEU A 71 -16.56 -5.21 11.96
C LEU A 71 -15.94 -4.15 11.05
N LEU A 72 -14.68 -4.33 10.67
CA LEU A 72 -14.01 -3.45 9.71
C LEU A 72 -14.67 -3.54 8.34
N MET A 73 -15.00 -4.76 7.89
CA MET A 73 -15.67 -5.00 6.62
C MET A 73 -17.05 -4.35 6.61
N GLN A 74 -17.83 -4.55 7.68
CA GLN A 74 -19.15 -3.94 7.83
C GLN A 74 -19.06 -2.41 7.79
N ARG A 75 -18.17 -1.80 8.58
CA ARG A 75 -17.97 -0.34 8.59
C ARG A 75 -17.64 0.19 7.20
N TYR A 76 -16.73 -0.46 6.48
CA TYR A 76 -16.35 -0.06 5.13
C TYR A 76 -17.53 -0.13 4.15
N THR A 77 -18.30 -1.21 4.19
CA THR A 77 -19.50 -1.37 3.36
C THR A 77 -20.57 -0.33 3.68
N ARG A 78 -20.75 0.00 4.97
CA ARG A 78 -21.74 0.99 5.43
C ARG A 78 -21.32 2.43 5.13
N SER A 79 -20.02 2.74 5.18
CA SER A 79 -19.49 4.09 4.94
C SER A 79 -19.29 4.43 3.47
N THR A 80 -19.25 3.43 2.59
CA THR A 80 -19.01 3.64 1.15
C THR A 80 -20.33 3.75 0.39
N GLU A 81 -20.38 4.61 -0.64
CA GLU A 81 -21.48 4.63 -1.59
C GLU A 81 -21.49 3.36 -2.43
N MET A 82 -22.12 2.30 -1.89
CA MET A 82 -22.44 1.08 -2.64
C MET A 82 -23.83 1.20 -3.28
N PRO A 83 -24.06 0.52 -4.41
CA PRO A 83 -25.40 0.36 -4.99
C PRO A 83 -26.35 -0.13 -3.91
N ILE A 84 -27.56 0.43 -3.88
CA ILE A 84 -28.59 -0.01 -2.95
C ILE A 84 -29.03 -1.41 -3.42
N TYR A 85 -28.73 -2.43 -2.62
CA TYR A 85 -29.22 -3.77 -2.87
C TYR A 85 -30.59 -3.92 -2.21
N GLU A 86 -31.53 -4.60 -2.88
CA GLU A 86 -32.90 -4.81 -2.37
C GLU A 86 -32.94 -5.51 -1.00
N TRP A 87 -31.94 -6.36 -0.74
CA TRP A 87 -31.79 -7.08 0.53
C TRP A 87 -31.09 -6.28 1.62
N ASP A 88 -30.58 -5.08 1.32
CA ASP A 88 -29.88 -4.24 2.28
C ASP A 88 -30.82 -3.20 2.89
N THR A 89 -31.54 -3.60 3.94
CA THR A 89 -32.55 -2.77 4.62
C THR A 89 -31.95 -1.86 5.71
N GLU A 90 -30.69 -2.07 6.06
CA GLU A 90 -30.02 -1.35 7.15
C GLU A 90 -29.53 0.03 6.71
N ALA A 91 -29.60 0.99 7.63
CA ALA A 91 -29.12 2.34 7.37
C ALA A 91 -27.62 2.35 7.03
N LYS A 92 -27.22 3.27 6.16
CA LYS A 92 -25.80 3.55 5.93
C LYS A 92 -25.25 4.36 7.10
N GLU A 93 -24.04 4.04 7.55
CA GLU A 93 -23.39 4.68 8.68
C GLU A 93 -22.24 5.56 8.18
N SER A 94 -22.02 6.73 8.81
CA SER A 94 -20.88 7.61 8.50
C SER A 94 -20.80 8.06 7.03
N VAL A 95 -21.92 8.09 6.32
CA VAL A 95 -21.98 8.64 4.96
C VAL A 95 -21.97 10.15 5.05
N ILE A 96 -20.97 10.76 4.43
CA ILE A 96 -20.91 12.21 4.22
C ILE A 96 -22.12 12.58 3.36
N SER A 97 -23.05 13.35 3.91
CA SER A 97 -24.21 13.85 3.17
C SER A 97 -23.76 14.75 2.02
N GLU A 98 -24.61 14.92 1.01
CA GLU A 98 -24.34 15.90 -0.05
C GLU A 98 -24.19 17.31 0.53
N TRP A 99 -24.92 17.64 1.60
CA TRP A 99 -24.73 18.89 2.32
C TRP A 99 -23.36 19.01 2.97
N ASP A 100 -22.87 17.94 3.61
CA ASP A 100 -21.54 17.90 4.23
C ASP A 100 -20.44 18.05 3.16
N ARG A 101 -20.65 17.49 1.96
CA ARG A 101 -19.74 17.69 0.82
C ARG A 101 -19.66 19.16 0.40
N ILE A 102 -20.81 19.81 0.27
CA ILE A 102 -20.89 21.23 -0.07
C ILE A 102 -20.19 22.08 1.01
N GLN A 103 -20.39 21.76 2.29
CA GLN A 103 -19.69 22.44 3.39
C GLN A 103 -18.17 22.25 3.32
N LEU A 104 -17.70 21.02 3.06
CA LEU A 104 -16.27 20.72 2.89
C LEU A 104 -15.67 21.44 1.68
N GLU A 105 -16.38 21.46 0.56
CA GLU A 105 -15.95 22.16 -0.65
C GLU A 105 -15.87 23.68 -0.43
N ASP A 106 -16.88 24.26 0.23
CA ASP A 106 -16.89 25.68 0.58
C ASP A 106 -15.73 26.04 1.51
N ALA A 107 -15.48 25.24 2.55
CA ALA A 107 -14.37 25.46 3.47
C ALA A 107 -13.00 25.39 2.76
N LEU A 108 -12.81 24.40 1.87
CA LEU A 108 -11.56 24.18 1.15
C LEU A 108 -11.34 25.15 -0.02
N SER A 109 -12.38 25.80 -0.53
CA SER A 109 -12.30 26.76 -1.65
C SER A 109 -11.38 27.95 -1.39
N THR A 110 -11.16 28.30 -0.11
CA THR A 110 -10.33 29.43 0.32
C THR A 110 -8.83 29.15 0.30
N LEU A 111 -8.45 27.87 0.21
CA LEU A 111 -7.07 27.43 0.20
C LEU A 111 -6.46 27.56 -1.20
N THR A 112 -5.18 27.90 -1.27
CA THR A 112 -4.43 27.73 -2.52
C THR A 112 -4.24 26.26 -2.84
N GLU A 113 -3.97 25.91 -4.10
CA GLU A 113 -3.79 24.51 -4.52
C GLU A 113 -2.72 23.79 -3.70
N ARG A 114 -1.60 24.46 -3.40
CA ARG A 114 -0.53 23.89 -2.57
C ARG A 114 -0.91 23.73 -1.10
N GLU A 115 -1.67 24.67 -0.54
CA GLU A 115 -2.20 24.58 0.82
C GLU A 115 -3.22 23.45 0.93
N LYS A 116 -4.12 23.32 -0.05
CA LYS A 116 -5.13 22.27 -0.12
C LYS A 116 -4.47 20.89 -0.24
N GLU A 117 -3.47 20.75 -1.11
CA GLU A 117 -2.71 19.51 -1.26
C GLU A 117 -2.07 19.07 0.06
N ILE A 118 -1.33 19.98 0.73
CA ILE A 118 -0.69 19.69 2.02
C ILE A 118 -1.73 19.38 3.11
N TYR A 119 -2.85 20.11 3.13
CA TYR A 119 -3.92 19.92 4.10
C TYR A 119 -4.59 18.54 3.93
N VAL A 120 -4.89 18.13 2.70
CA VAL A 120 -5.46 16.81 2.40
C VAL A 120 -4.47 15.69 2.73
N MET A 121 -3.19 15.86 2.45
CA MET A 121 -2.15 14.89 2.86
C MET A 121 -2.07 14.71 4.38
N SER A 122 -2.20 15.80 5.13
CA SER A 122 -2.10 15.74 6.60
C SER A 122 -3.40 15.28 7.26
N ARG A 123 -4.53 15.92 6.97
CA ARG A 123 -5.82 15.69 7.64
C ARG A 123 -6.67 14.61 6.98
N GLY A 124 -6.62 14.49 5.66
CA GLY A 124 -7.35 13.45 4.91
C GLY A 124 -6.67 12.09 5.01
N TYR A 125 -5.39 12.01 4.66
CA TYR A 125 -4.63 10.75 4.65
C TYR A 125 -3.88 10.44 5.96
N GLY A 126 -3.82 11.39 6.90
CA GLY A 126 -3.15 11.18 8.20
C GLY A 126 -1.63 11.12 8.13
N PHE A 127 -0.99 11.68 7.09
CA PHE A 127 0.47 11.67 6.99
C PHE A 127 1.15 12.61 7.98
N THR A 128 2.31 12.20 8.49
CA THR A 128 3.17 13.05 9.31
C THR A 128 3.77 14.16 8.47
N GLN A 129 4.03 15.33 9.08
CA GLN A 129 4.64 16.48 8.40
C GLN A 129 5.98 16.12 7.74
N ASP A 130 6.75 15.22 8.35
CA ASP A 130 8.03 14.75 7.83
C ASP A 130 7.87 13.95 6.53
N LYS A 131 6.86 13.06 6.49
CA LYS A 131 6.53 12.30 5.29
C LYS A 131 6.06 13.21 4.16
N ILE A 132 5.27 14.23 4.47
CA ILE A 132 4.80 15.25 3.51
C ILE A 132 5.98 16.06 2.98
N SER A 133 6.91 16.50 3.84
CA SER A 133 8.12 17.22 3.39
C SER A 133 8.95 16.39 2.42
N ASN A 134 9.08 15.08 2.66
CA ASN A 134 9.82 14.18 1.78
C ASN A 134 9.11 13.99 0.43
N TYR A 135 7.78 13.86 0.41
CA TYR A 135 7.02 13.77 -0.85
C TYR A 135 7.12 15.03 -1.69
N LEU A 136 7.05 16.19 -1.04
CA LEU A 136 7.00 17.49 -1.72
C LEU A 136 8.38 18.14 -1.89
N ASN A 137 9.43 17.50 -1.38
CA ASN A 137 10.80 18.00 -1.32
C ASN A 137 10.91 19.43 -0.76
N VAL A 138 10.21 19.69 0.34
CA VAL A 138 10.20 20.97 1.05
C VAL A 138 10.67 20.80 2.48
N LYS A 139 11.06 21.88 3.16
CA LYS A 139 11.39 21.80 4.59
C LYS A 139 10.13 21.52 5.41
N ARG A 140 10.27 20.76 6.50
CA ARG A 140 9.17 20.50 7.47
C ARG A 140 8.55 21.79 8.01
N THR A 141 9.35 22.83 8.23
CA THR A 141 8.87 24.14 8.70
C THR A 141 7.90 24.77 7.70
N THR A 142 8.18 24.65 6.41
CA THR A 142 7.31 25.14 5.34
C THR A 142 5.95 24.42 5.34
N VAL A 143 5.95 23.09 5.52
CA VAL A 143 4.70 22.31 5.67
C VAL A 143 3.89 22.79 6.88
N GLN A 144 4.55 23.03 8.01
CA GLN A 144 3.91 23.53 9.22
C GLN A 144 3.28 24.91 9.02
N GLU A 145 3.95 25.83 8.33
CA GLU A 145 3.43 27.16 8.01
C GLU A 145 2.20 27.09 7.10
N TYR A 146 2.24 26.24 6.06
CA TYR A 146 1.09 26.02 5.18
C TYR A 146 -0.12 25.47 5.95
N LEU A 147 0.09 24.51 6.86
CA LEU A 147 -0.99 23.97 7.70
C LEU A 147 -1.60 25.03 8.62
N LYS A 148 -0.77 25.82 9.32
CA LYS A 148 -1.26 26.90 10.19
C LYS A 148 -2.08 27.93 9.41
N ARG A 149 -1.63 28.28 8.20
CA ARG A 149 -2.34 29.22 7.35
C ARG A 149 -3.65 28.64 6.84
N ALA A 150 -3.67 27.35 6.46
CA ALA A 150 -4.87 26.66 6.06
C ALA A 150 -5.91 26.60 7.19
N ASP A 151 -5.48 26.23 8.41
CA ASP A 151 -6.33 26.20 9.61
C ASP A 151 -6.95 27.59 9.87
N ARG A 152 -6.17 28.67 9.74
CA ARG A 152 -6.68 30.04 9.90
C ARG A 152 -7.74 30.40 8.84
N LYS A 153 -7.46 30.14 7.56
CA LYS A 153 -8.39 30.44 6.45
C LYS A 153 -9.70 29.68 6.58
N ILE A 154 -9.62 28.39 6.93
CA ILE A 154 -10.80 27.55 7.16
C ILE A 154 -11.59 28.07 8.37
N GLY A 155 -10.92 28.44 9.47
CA GLY A 155 -11.59 29.01 10.65
C GLY A 155 -12.33 30.31 10.34
N GLU A 156 -11.70 31.21 9.58
CA GLU A 156 -12.34 32.44 9.09
C GLU A 156 -13.57 32.12 8.21
N ARG A 157 -13.45 31.16 7.29
CA ARG A 157 -14.56 30.75 6.40
C ARG A 157 -15.72 30.13 7.17
N LEU A 158 -15.44 29.25 8.12
CA LEU A 158 -16.45 28.62 8.97
C LEU A 158 -17.29 29.66 9.73
N SER A 159 -16.64 30.73 10.22
CA SER A 159 -17.34 31.81 10.94
C SER A 159 -18.17 32.75 10.06
N GLY A 160 -17.85 32.85 8.77
CA GLY A 160 -18.46 33.81 7.84
C GLY A 160 -19.32 33.19 6.74
N SER A 161 -19.30 31.87 6.57
CA SER A 161 -20.03 31.18 5.49
C SER A 161 -21.43 30.78 5.92
N LEU A 162 -22.42 31.20 5.14
CA LEU A 162 -23.82 30.79 5.30
C LEU A 162 -23.99 29.27 5.26
N PHE A 163 -23.14 28.56 4.50
CA PHE A 163 -23.22 27.11 4.37
C PHE A 163 -22.69 26.37 5.60
N CYS A 164 -21.82 27.01 6.38
CA CYS A 164 -21.15 26.41 7.54
C CYS A 164 -21.76 26.81 8.88
N ILE A 165 -22.64 27.82 8.89
CA ILE A 165 -23.39 28.24 10.08
C ILE A 165 -24.65 27.39 10.15
N CYS A 166 -24.73 26.53 11.18
CA CYS A 166 -25.96 25.83 11.56
C CYS A 166 -26.64 26.57 12.72
#